data_AF-A0A672RLT4-F1
#
_entry.id   AF-A0A672RLT4-F1
#
_cell.length_a   1.000
_cell.length_b   1.000
_cell.length_c   1.000
_cell.angle_alpha   90.00
_cell.angle_beta   90.00
_cell.angle_gamma   90.00
#
_symmetry.space_group_name_H-M   'P 1'
#
loop_
_entity.id
_entity.type
_entity.pdbx_description
1 polymer ?
#
loop_
_entity_poly.entity_id
_entity_poly.type
_entity_poly.pdbx_seq_one_letter_code
_entity_poly.pdbx_strand_id
1 'polypeptide(L)'
;MEPCVSDEHFQAHSHAEHTFRRMEAYLRTRKLCDVVLLAGERRIPAHRLVLSSVSDYFAAMFTSDVREAKQEEVKMEGVDPDALWVLVQYAYTGCLELREDTIESLLSASCLLQLSAVVQACCSYLMKQLHPSNCLGIRSFADAQGCLELHKVAHNHTMEHFMEAMRHQEFLLLPACEVEKLLASDDMNVPEEETVVTALLSWVRHDAPSRQSQLPALLAHIRLPLLKPQVSQPCIHLSI
;
A
#
# COMPACT_ATOMS: atom_id res chain seq x y z
N MET A 1 -20.38 46.52 -44.56
CA MET A 1 -20.68 45.53 -43.50
C MET A 1 -20.15 44.21 -44.04
N GLU A 2 -18.94 43.83 -43.64
CA GLU A 2 -18.39 42.53 -44.03
C GLU A 2 -19.14 41.42 -43.28
N PRO A 3 -19.48 40.31 -43.95
CA PRO A 3 -20.15 39.20 -43.28
C PRO A 3 -19.15 38.53 -42.31
N CYS A 4 -19.53 38.47 -41.04
CA CYS A 4 -18.83 37.69 -40.02
C CYS A 4 -18.90 36.21 -40.42
N VAL A 5 -17.81 35.66 -40.93
CA VAL A 5 -17.70 34.22 -41.22
C VAL A 5 -17.63 33.53 -39.87
N SER A 6 -18.66 32.76 -39.53
CA SER A 6 -18.63 31.92 -38.34
C SER A 6 -17.63 30.79 -38.55
N ASP A 7 -16.55 30.75 -37.79
CA ASP A 7 -15.58 29.66 -37.84
C ASP A 7 -16.25 28.34 -37.44
N GLU A 8 -16.38 27.41 -38.40
CA GLU A 8 -16.86 26.05 -38.13
C GLU A 8 -15.78 25.25 -37.39
N HIS A 9 -16.11 24.72 -36.22
CA HIS A 9 -15.21 23.92 -35.40
C HIS A 9 -15.56 22.42 -35.51
N PHE A 10 -14.60 21.59 -35.92
CA PHE A 10 -14.74 20.14 -35.96
C PHE A 10 -14.11 19.48 -34.71
N GLN A 11 -14.85 18.58 -34.05
CA GLN A 11 -14.37 17.79 -32.93
C GLN A 11 -14.70 16.30 -33.13
N ALA A 12 -13.68 15.45 -33.13
CA ALA A 12 -13.86 14.00 -33.15
C ALA A 12 -13.97 13.44 -31.72
N HIS A 13 -15.19 13.16 -31.25
CA HIS A 13 -15.48 12.80 -29.86
C HIS A 13 -14.74 11.56 -29.32
N SER A 14 -14.36 10.60 -30.18
CA SER A 14 -13.61 9.37 -29.77
C SER A 14 -12.15 9.38 -30.23
N HIS A 15 -11.58 10.53 -30.57
CA HIS A 15 -10.21 10.61 -31.10
C HIS A 15 -9.17 10.05 -30.11
N ALA A 16 -9.24 10.43 -28.83
CA ALA A 16 -8.32 9.97 -27.81
C ALA A 16 -8.38 8.44 -27.62
N GLU A 17 -9.57 7.89 -27.45
CA GLU A 17 -9.78 6.45 -27.27
C GLU A 17 -9.27 5.63 -28.47
N HIS A 18 -9.61 6.04 -29.70
CA HIS A 18 -9.09 5.37 -30.90
C HIS A 18 -7.56 5.47 -31.01
N THR A 19 -6.98 6.59 -30.60
CA THR A 19 -5.54 6.81 -30.62
C THR A 19 -4.84 5.89 -29.62
N PHE A 20 -5.33 5.80 -28.38
CA PHE A 20 -4.77 4.89 -27.37
C PHE A 20 -4.89 3.41 -27.77
N ARG A 21 -6.02 2.99 -28.35
CA ARG A 21 -6.17 1.62 -28.90
C ARG A 21 -5.12 1.31 -29.98
N ARG A 22 -4.76 2.30 -30.82
CA ARG A 22 -3.69 2.13 -31.81
C ARG A 22 -2.31 2.07 -31.16
N MET A 23 -2.05 2.89 -30.15
CA MET A 23 -0.79 2.84 -29.39
C MET A 23 -0.62 1.50 -28.66
N GLU A 24 -1.71 0.94 -28.12
CA GLU A 24 -1.72 -0.41 -27.54
C GLU A 24 -1.37 -1.48 -28.59
N ALA A 25 -1.91 -1.38 -29.81
CA ALA A 25 -1.54 -2.28 -30.90
C ALA A 25 -0.05 -2.15 -31.30
N TYR A 26 0.52 -0.95 -31.23
CA TYR A 26 1.96 -0.74 -31.43
C TYR A 26 2.79 -1.37 -30.32
N LEU A 27 2.38 -1.27 -29.06
CA LEU A 27 3.02 -1.96 -27.94
C LEU A 27 3.05 -3.49 -28.17
N ARG A 28 1.91 -4.08 -28.53
CA ARG A 28 1.80 -5.53 -28.79
C ARG A 28 2.70 -6.00 -29.94
N THR A 29 2.88 -5.16 -30.95
CA THR A 29 3.74 -5.44 -32.12
C THR A 29 5.16 -4.89 -31.97
N ARG A 30 5.50 -4.31 -30.82
CA ARG A 30 6.78 -3.67 -30.50
C ARG A 30 7.21 -2.61 -31.53
N LYS A 31 6.25 -1.92 -32.13
CA LYS A 31 6.52 -0.84 -33.09
C LYS A 31 6.68 0.47 -32.34
N LEU A 32 7.69 1.25 -32.73
CA LEU A 32 7.97 2.58 -32.17
C LEU A 32 8.34 2.60 -30.68
N CYS A 33 8.55 1.44 -30.04
CA CYS A 33 9.04 1.37 -28.68
C CYS A 33 10.45 1.96 -28.59
N ASP A 34 10.61 2.93 -27.71
CA ASP A 34 11.82 3.75 -27.52
C ASP A 34 12.41 3.56 -26.11
N VAL A 35 11.86 2.65 -25.32
CA VAL A 35 12.39 2.23 -24.03
C VAL A 35 12.01 0.78 -23.71
N VAL A 36 12.87 0.11 -22.93
CA VAL A 36 12.64 -1.21 -22.34
C VAL A 36 12.84 -1.12 -20.83
N LEU A 37 11.79 -1.43 -20.07
CA LEU A 37 11.88 -1.51 -18.61
C LEU A 37 12.34 -2.91 -18.20
N LEU A 38 13.33 -2.98 -17.32
CA LEU A 38 13.90 -4.22 -16.80
C LEU A 38 13.45 -4.40 -15.34
N ALA A 39 12.60 -5.38 -15.05
CA ALA A 39 12.22 -5.77 -13.69
C ALA A 39 12.60 -7.23 -13.47
N GLY A 40 13.63 -7.47 -12.66
CA GLY A 40 14.27 -8.79 -12.55
C GLY A 40 14.75 -9.27 -13.92
N GLU A 41 14.26 -10.44 -14.36
CA GLU A 41 14.56 -11.01 -15.67
C GLU A 41 13.60 -10.56 -16.77
N ARG A 42 12.53 -9.84 -16.43
CA ARG A 42 11.50 -9.44 -17.38
C ARG A 42 11.89 -8.16 -18.12
N ARG A 43 11.80 -8.22 -19.46
CA ARG A 43 12.03 -7.08 -20.36
C ARG A 43 10.70 -6.61 -20.93
N ILE A 44 10.30 -5.38 -20.61
CA ILE A 44 9.01 -4.80 -20.98
C ILE A 44 9.25 -3.63 -21.93
N PRO A 45 9.12 -3.80 -23.25
CA PRO A 45 9.20 -2.69 -24.20
C PRO A 45 8.00 -1.76 -24.01
N ALA A 46 8.21 -0.46 -24.13
CA ALA A 46 7.16 0.56 -23.97
C ALA A 46 7.47 1.83 -24.77
N HIS A 47 6.57 2.81 -24.68
CA HIS A 47 6.74 4.15 -25.26
C HIS A 47 6.92 5.17 -24.14
N ARG A 48 8.03 5.90 -24.15
CA ARG A 48 8.33 6.97 -23.18
C ARG A 48 7.18 7.97 -23.07
N LEU A 49 6.67 8.43 -24.21
CA LEU A 49 5.57 9.39 -24.27
C LEU A 49 4.32 8.90 -23.53
N VAL A 50 3.94 7.63 -23.71
CA VAL A 50 2.76 7.05 -23.06
C VAL A 50 2.99 6.92 -21.56
N LEU A 51 4.15 6.42 -21.15
CA LEU A 51 4.51 6.27 -19.73
C LEU A 51 4.53 7.63 -19.01
N SER A 52 5.21 8.63 -19.59
CA SER A 52 5.28 9.99 -19.04
C SER A 52 3.92 10.69 -18.99
N SER A 53 2.96 10.30 -19.84
CA SER A 53 1.62 10.92 -19.84
C SER A 53 0.75 10.51 -18.65
N VAL A 54 1.07 9.39 -18.00
CA VAL A 54 0.27 8.85 -16.88
C VAL A 54 1.05 8.82 -15.56
N SER A 55 2.38 8.90 -15.60
CA SER A 55 3.27 8.75 -14.44
C SER A 55 4.22 9.93 -14.33
N ASP A 56 4.16 10.63 -13.20
CA ASP A 56 5.06 11.74 -12.87
C ASP A 56 6.51 11.26 -12.71
N TYR A 57 6.71 10.04 -12.23
CA TYR A 57 8.03 9.40 -12.15
C TYR A 57 8.68 9.27 -13.53
N PHE A 58 7.96 8.70 -14.50
CA PHE A 58 8.46 8.57 -15.87
C PHE A 58 8.54 9.91 -16.60
N ALA A 59 7.64 10.86 -16.31
CA ALA A 59 7.75 12.22 -16.82
C ALA A 59 9.07 12.86 -16.38
N ALA A 60 9.36 12.85 -15.08
CA ALA A 60 10.61 13.38 -14.54
C ALA A 60 11.84 12.65 -15.09
N MET A 61 11.79 11.32 -15.19
CA MET A 61 12.89 10.51 -15.72
C MET A 61 13.20 10.81 -17.19
N PHE A 62 12.19 10.89 -18.06
CA PHE A 62 12.41 11.01 -19.50
C PHE A 62 12.51 12.44 -20.02
N THR A 63 12.13 13.44 -19.21
CA THR A 63 12.24 14.87 -19.57
C THR A 63 13.42 15.59 -18.91
N SER A 64 14.13 14.94 -17.99
CA SER A 64 15.34 15.51 -17.36
C SER A 64 16.60 15.27 -18.20
N ASP A 65 17.62 16.10 -17.99
CA ASP A 65 18.93 15.99 -18.67
C ASP A 65 19.86 14.91 -18.09
N VAL A 66 19.32 13.97 -17.31
CA VAL A 66 20.10 12.91 -16.64
C VAL A 66 20.47 11.79 -17.61
N ARG A 67 21.48 10.98 -17.28
CA ARG A 67 21.99 9.91 -18.17
C ARG A 67 20.93 8.85 -18.45
N GLU A 68 20.12 8.54 -17.46
CA GLU A 68 19.01 7.60 -17.47
C GLU A 68 17.96 8.01 -18.52
N ALA A 69 17.75 9.32 -18.69
CA ALA A 69 16.88 9.87 -19.71
C ALA A 69 17.34 9.57 -21.15
N LYS A 70 18.56 9.08 -21.36
CA LYS A 70 19.08 8.72 -22.70
C LYS A 70 19.29 7.22 -22.87
N GLN A 71 18.98 6.41 -21.86
CA GLN A 71 19.10 4.95 -21.95
C GLN A 71 17.89 4.35 -22.66
N GLU A 72 18.16 3.37 -23.52
CA GLU A 72 17.13 2.53 -24.14
C GLU A 72 16.60 1.48 -23.16
N GLU A 73 17.41 1.08 -22.16
CA GLU A 73 17.02 0.12 -21.13
C GLU A 73 17.07 0.76 -19.74
N VAL A 74 15.97 0.68 -19.00
CA VAL A 74 15.84 1.28 -17.67
C VAL A 74 15.60 0.17 -16.66
N LYS A 75 16.47 0.07 -15.66
CA LYS A 75 16.33 -0.91 -14.58
C LYS A 75 15.37 -0.41 -13.50
N MET A 76 14.33 -1.20 -13.24
CA MET A 76 13.31 -0.93 -12.24
C MET A 76 13.64 -1.72 -10.97
N GLU A 77 14.36 -1.07 -10.05
CA GLU A 77 14.76 -1.70 -8.78
C GLU A 77 13.60 -1.67 -7.77
N GLY A 78 13.40 -2.78 -7.05
CA GLY A 78 12.37 -2.90 -6.02
C GLY A 78 10.93 -3.01 -6.53
N VAL A 79 10.73 -3.26 -7.83
CA VAL A 79 9.40 -3.41 -8.44
C VAL A 79 9.14 -4.85 -8.82
N ASP A 80 7.98 -5.36 -8.43
CA ASP A 80 7.51 -6.66 -8.87
C ASP A 80 7.28 -6.70 -10.41
N PRO A 81 7.82 -7.68 -11.14
CA PRO A 81 7.73 -7.73 -12.60
C PRO A 81 6.32 -7.90 -13.17
N ASP A 82 5.40 -8.50 -12.41
CA ASP A 82 4.01 -8.67 -12.82
C ASP A 82 3.19 -7.41 -12.53
N ALA A 83 3.39 -6.79 -11.37
CA ALA A 83 2.83 -5.48 -11.07
C ALA A 83 3.25 -4.43 -12.09
N LEU A 84 4.55 -4.36 -12.43
CA LEU A 84 5.05 -3.43 -13.45
C LEU A 84 4.39 -3.67 -14.81
N TRP A 85 4.23 -4.93 -15.21
CA TRP A 85 3.58 -5.28 -16.46
C TRP A 85 2.12 -4.81 -16.49
N VAL A 86 1.36 -5.05 -15.42
CA VAL A 86 -0.03 -4.59 -15.30
C VAL A 86 -0.12 -3.06 -15.36
N LEU A 87 0.78 -2.35 -14.68
CA LEU A 87 0.82 -0.87 -14.69
C LEU A 87 1.19 -0.32 -16.07
N VAL A 88 2.09 -0.97 -16.80
CA VAL A 88 2.37 -0.62 -18.20
C VAL A 88 1.14 -0.87 -19.06
N GLN A 89 0.42 -1.98 -18.92
CA GLN A 89 -0.83 -2.20 -19.66
C GLN A 89 -1.91 -1.16 -19.31
N TYR A 90 -2.01 -0.78 -18.05
CA TYR A 90 -2.89 0.29 -17.59
C TYR A 90 -2.58 1.63 -18.29
N ALA A 91 -1.31 1.97 -18.49
CA ALA A 91 -0.92 3.20 -19.17
C ALA A 91 -1.49 3.35 -20.60
N TYR A 92 -1.79 2.23 -21.26
CA TYR A 92 -2.34 2.22 -22.62
C TYR A 92 -3.86 2.03 -22.66
N THR A 93 -4.43 1.32 -21.68
CA THR A 93 -5.84 0.91 -21.70
C THR A 93 -6.71 1.72 -20.75
N GLY A 94 -6.13 2.34 -19.73
CA GLY A 94 -6.84 2.94 -18.60
C GLY A 94 -7.54 1.92 -17.69
N CYS A 95 -7.32 0.63 -17.92
CA CYS A 95 -7.98 -0.47 -17.24
C CYS A 95 -6.97 -1.30 -16.46
N LEU A 96 -7.35 -1.74 -15.27
CA LEU A 96 -6.57 -2.64 -14.43
C LEU A 96 -7.52 -3.54 -13.63
N GLU A 97 -7.08 -4.78 -13.38
CA GLU A 97 -7.80 -5.73 -12.53
C GLU A 97 -7.19 -5.72 -11.13
N LEU A 98 -8.04 -5.55 -10.11
CA LEU A 98 -7.62 -5.58 -8.70
C LEU A 98 -7.91 -6.96 -8.13
N ARG A 99 -6.89 -7.63 -7.61
CA ARG A 99 -6.99 -8.96 -7.00
C ARG A 99 -6.29 -8.98 -5.65
N GLU A 100 -6.83 -9.73 -4.70
CA GLU A 100 -6.34 -9.82 -3.32
C GLU A 100 -4.88 -10.30 -3.25
N ASP A 101 -4.49 -11.22 -4.13
CA ASP A 101 -3.15 -11.82 -4.17
C ASP A 101 -2.06 -10.89 -4.74
N THR A 102 -2.44 -9.83 -5.47
CA THR A 102 -1.52 -8.94 -6.17
C THR A 102 -1.67 -7.46 -5.80
N ILE A 103 -2.64 -7.13 -4.94
CA ILE A 103 -2.97 -5.75 -4.60
C ILE A 103 -1.81 -5.02 -3.90
N GLU A 104 -1.07 -5.72 -3.03
CA GLU A 104 0.04 -5.12 -2.30
C GLU A 104 1.19 -4.77 -3.24
N SER A 105 1.63 -5.71 -4.08
CA SER A 105 2.68 -5.46 -5.06
C SER A 105 2.27 -4.37 -6.06
N LEU A 106 1.00 -4.36 -6.47
CA LEU A 106 0.44 -3.33 -7.34
C LEU A 106 0.42 -1.95 -6.67
N LEU A 107 -0.01 -1.86 -5.41
CA LEU A 107 0.00 -0.60 -4.67
C LEU A 107 1.43 -0.08 -4.51
N SER A 108 2.37 -0.91 -4.06
CA SER A 108 3.78 -0.52 -3.91
C SER A 108 4.40 -0.03 -5.21
N ALA A 109 4.20 -0.76 -6.30
CA ALA A 109 4.68 -0.36 -7.62
C ALA A 109 4.02 0.96 -8.08
N SER A 110 2.72 1.14 -7.85
CA SER A 110 2.00 2.36 -8.22
C SER A 110 2.44 3.59 -7.42
N CYS A 111 2.77 3.43 -6.13
CA CYS A 111 3.34 4.48 -5.30
C CYS A 111 4.71 4.91 -5.81
N LEU A 112 5.61 3.94 -6.08
CA LEU A 112 6.94 4.22 -6.62
C LEU A 112 6.87 4.94 -7.97
N LEU A 113 5.98 4.47 -8.86
CA LEU A 113 5.78 5.05 -10.19
C LEU A 113 4.88 6.29 -10.19
N GLN A 114 4.44 6.76 -9.02
CA GLN A 114 3.62 7.96 -8.86
C GLN A 114 2.33 7.93 -9.72
N LEU A 115 1.69 6.76 -9.80
CA LEU A 115 0.43 6.56 -10.52
C LEU A 115 -0.76 6.83 -9.59
N SER A 116 -1.00 8.11 -9.30
CA SER A 116 -1.97 8.56 -8.27
C SER A 116 -3.38 7.95 -8.42
N ALA A 117 -3.91 7.82 -9.63
CA ALA A 117 -5.23 7.22 -9.86
C ALA A 117 -5.27 5.72 -9.49
N VAL A 118 -4.18 5.01 -9.75
CA VAL A 118 -4.05 3.58 -9.40
C VAL A 118 -3.87 3.41 -7.90
N VAL A 119 -3.05 4.26 -7.26
CA VAL A 119 -2.89 4.30 -5.80
C VAL A 119 -4.25 4.46 -5.13
N GLN A 120 -5.05 5.44 -5.56
CA GLN A 120 -6.39 5.67 -5.02
C GLN A 120 -7.33 4.47 -5.22
N ALA A 121 -7.30 3.84 -6.40
CA ALA A 121 -8.09 2.64 -6.67
C ALA A 121 -7.68 1.46 -5.77
N CYS A 122 -6.38 1.25 -5.57
CA CYS A 122 -5.85 0.19 -4.72
C CYS A 122 -6.18 0.44 -3.23
N CYS A 123 -5.98 1.65 -2.73
CA CYS A 123 -6.38 2.03 -1.38
C CYS A 123 -7.89 1.83 -1.16
N SER A 124 -8.71 2.25 -2.11
CA SER A 124 -10.18 2.08 -2.04
C SER A 124 -10.59 0.60 -2.03
N TYR A 125 -9.85 -0.26 -2.72
CA TYR A 125 -10.07 -1.70 -2.68
C TYR A 125 -9.70 -2.28 -1.31
N LEU A 126 -8.52 -1.94 -0.78
CA LEU A 126 -8.08 -2.40 0.55
C LEU A 126 -9.02 -1.94 1.66
N MET A 127 -9.51 -0.69 1.61
CA MET A 127 -10.51 -0.20 2.57
C MET A 127 -11.80 -1.05 2.59
N LYS A 128 -12.22 -1.58 1.43
CA LYS A 128 -13.41 -2.45 1.34
C LYS A 128 -13.16 -3.88 1.83
N GLN A 129 -11.91 -4.31 1.86
CA GLN A 129 -11.49 -5.64 2.31
C GLN A 129 -11.01 -5.65 3.76
N LEU A 130 -11.12 -4.51 4.48
CA LEU A 130 -10.75 -4.43 5.89
C LEU A 130 -11.57 -5.42 6.70
N HIS A 131 -10.84 -6.28 7.42
CA HIS A 131 -11.36 -7.29 8.30
C HIS A 131 -10.49 -7.33 9.57
N PRO A 132 -11.04 -7.65 10.75
CA PRO A 132 -10.24 -7.78 11.97
C PRO A 132 -9.04 -8.72 11.87
N SER A 133 -9.06 -9.66 10.93
CA SER A 133 -7.95 -10.60 10.69
C SER A 133 -6.81 -10.06 9.81
N ASN A 134 -7.03 -8.97 9.07
CA ASN A 134 -6.06 -8.38 8.13
C ASN A 134 -5.77 -6.89 8.37
N CYS A 135 -6.47 -6.26 9.32
CA CYS A 135 -6.42 -4.82 9.54
C CYS A 135 -5.05 -4.35 10.03
N LEU A 136 -4.33 -5.19 10.79
CA LEU A 136 -2.99 -4.89 11.29
C LEU A 136 -1.97 -4.93 10.14
N GLY A 137 -2.07 -5.94 9.28
CA GLY A 137 -1.30 -6.03 8.04
C GLY A 137 -1.51 -4.82 7.14
N ILE A 138 -2.78 -4.51 6.81
CA ILE A 138 -3.14 -3.37 5.95
C ILE A 138 -2.68 -2.04 6.56
N ARG A 139 -2.82 -1.86 7.87
CA ARG A 139 -2.35 -0.65 8.57
C ARG A 139 -0.84 -0.47 8.44
N SER A 140 -0.06 -1.51 8.76
CA SER A 140 1.40 -1.49 8.67
C SER A 140 1.86 -1.24 7.22
N PHE A 141 1.21 -1.91 6.27
CA PHE A 141 1.47 -1.74 4.85
C PHE A 141 1.18 -0.31 4.38
N ALA A 142 0.05 0.28 4.79
CA ALA A 142 -0.31 1.64 4.44
C ALA A 142 0.68 2.68 5.00
N ASP A 143 1.21 2.47 6.22
CA ASP A 143 2.27 3.31 6.80
C ASP A 143 3.55 3.22 5.95
N ALA A 144 3.97 2.00 5.59
CA ALA A 144 5.16 1.77 4.76
C ALA A 144 5.05 2.39 3.36
N GLN A 145 3.85 2.43 2.77
CA GLN A 145 3.61 3.05 1.46
C GLN A 145 3.34 4.57 1.55
N GLY A 146 3.26 5.15 2.76
CA GLY A 146 2.89 6.56 2.95
C GLY A 146 1.43 6.89 2.60
N CYS A 147 0.56 5.88 2.53
CA CYS A 147 -0.86 6.04 2.22
C CYS A 147 -1.65 6.44 3.47
N LEU A 148 -1.59 7.72 3.84
CA LEU A 148 -2.15 8.25 5.09
C LEU A 148 -3.64 7.96 5.30
N GLU A 149 -4.47 8.10 4.25
CA GLU A 149 -5.92 7.84 4.35
C GLU A 149 -6.22 6.36 4.60
N LEU A 150 -5.52 5.45 3.90
CA LEU A 150 -5.67 4.01 4.14
C LEU A 150 -5.19 3.65 5.55
N HIS A 151 -4.06 4.19 5.99
CA HIS A 151 -3.54 3.99 7.34
C HIS A 151 -4.56 4.45 8.39
N LYS A 152 -5.15 5.64 8.23
CA LYS A 152 -6.15 6.19 9.15
C LYS A 152 -7.40 5.31 9.24
N VAL A 153 -7.95 4.89 8.10
CA VAL A 153 -9.13 4.01 8.08
C VAL A 153 -8.82 2.64 8.71
N ALA A 154 -7.68 2.04 8.36
CA ALA A 154 -7.25 0.77 8.94
C ALA A 154 -6.99 0.87 10.45
N HIS A 155 -6.40 2.00 10.90
CA HIS A 155 -6.17 2.26 12.31
C HIS A 155 -7.47 2.40 13.09
N ASN A 156 -8.42 3.20 12.61
CA ASN A 156 -9.74 3.34 13.24
C ASN A 156 -10.46 1.99 13.33
N HIS A 157 -10.45 1.21 12.24
CA HIS A 157 -11.04 -0.13 12.24
C HIS A 157 -10.35 -1.07 13.24
N THR A 158 -9.02 -0.98 13.36
CA THR A 158 -8.25 -1.73 14.38
C THR A 158 -8.66 -1.34 15.79
N MET A 159 -8.86 -0.05 16.07
CA MET A 159 -9.25 0.43 17.40
C MET A 159 -10.69 0.05 17.75
N GLU A 160 -11.61 0.11 16.79
CA GLU A 160 -13.02 -0.29 16.96
C GLU A 160 -13.16 -1.80 17.24
N HIS A 161 -12.39 -2.62 16.51
CA HIS A 161 -12.41 -4.09 16.57
C HIS A 161 -11.20 -4.70 17.29
N PHE A 162 -10.58 -3.94 18.20
CA PHE A 162 -9.29 -4.29 18.80
C PHE A 162 -9.27 -5.68 19.44
N MET A 163 -10.32 -6.03 20.19
CA MET A 163 -10.44 -7.35 20.82
C MET A 163 -10.44 -8.52 19.84
N GLU A 164 -11.01 -8.33 18.65
CA GLU A 164 -11.06 -9.36 17.62
C GLU A 164 -9.72 -9.44 16.89
N ALA A 165 -9.12 -8.29 16.56
CA ALA A 165 -7.80 -8.22 15.95
C ALA A 165 -6.70 -8.88 16.79
N MET A 166 -6.74 -8.71 18.12
CA MET A 166 -5.80 -9.35 19.05
C MET A 166 -5.87 -10.88 19.08
N ARG A 167 -6.98 -11.48 18.65
CA ARG A 167 -7.15 -12.95 18.61
C ARG A 167 -6.54 -13.56 17.34
N HIS A 168 -6.26 -12.75 16.33
CA HIS A 168 -5.74 -13.23 15.06
C HIS A 168 -4.21 -13.34 15.06
N GLN A 169 -3.70 -14.21 14.19
CA GLN A 169 -2.27 -14.50 14.09
C GLN A 169 -1.44 -13.28 13.70
N GLU A 170 -2.00 -12.33 12.93
CA GLU A 170 -1.31 -11.09 12.56
C GLU A 170 -0.79 -10.32 13.77
N PHE A 171 -1.58 -10.26 14.86
CA PHE A 171 -1.14 -9.59 16.08
C PHE A 171 0.12 -10.23 16.67
N LEU A 172 0.21 -11.56 16.69
CA LEU A 172 1.37 -12.31 17.20
C LEU A 172 2.64 -12.06 16.38
N LEU A 173 2.49 -11.71 15.10
CA LEU A 173 3.59 -11.46 14.18
C LEU A 173 4.07 -10.00 14.20
N LEU A 174 3.35 -9.08 14.86
CA LEU A 174 3.74 -7.68 14.92
C LEU A 174 5.07 -7.47 15.67
N PRO A 175 5.90 -6.51 15.21
CA PRO A 175 7.09 -6.09 15.93
C PRO A 175 6.71 -5.30 17.19
N ALA A 176 7.61 -5.30 18.18
CA ALA A 176 7.37 -4.68 19.48
C ALA A 176 7.02 -3.19 19.41
N CYS A 177 7.63 -2.46 18.48
CA CYS A 177 7.36 -1.03 18.27
C CYS A 177 5.92 -0.76 17.83
N GLU A 178 5.32 -1.63 17.01
CA GLU A 178 3.93 -1.50 16.58
C GLU A 178 2.97 -1.87 17.70
N VAL A 179 3.29 -2.90 18.48
CA VAL A 179 2.52 -3.25 19.68
C VAL A 179 2.55 -2.11 20.69
N GLU A 180 3.72 -1.48 20.90
CA GLU A 180 3.85 -0.30 21.76
C GLU A 180 2.97 0.86 21.30
N LYS A 181 2.97 1.19 20.01
CA LYS A 181 2.10 2.23 19.43
C LYS A 181 0.61 1.91 19.63
N LEU A 182 0.22 0.64 19.50
CA LEU A 182 -1.16 0.21 19.71
C LEU A 182 -1.55 0.34 21.19
N LEU A 183 -0.69 -0.08 22.12
CA LEU A 183 -0.94 0.00 23.57
C LEU A 183 -0.89 1.43 24.11
N ALA A 184 -0.11 2.31 23.49
CA ALA A 184 -0.06 3.73 23.84
C ALA A 184 -1.26 4.52 23.29
N SER A 185 -2.13 3.90 22.47
CA SER A 185 -3.32 4.56 21.92
C SER A 185 -4.42 4.65 22.96
N ASP A 186 -4.91 5.86 23.24
CA ASP A 186 -6.05 6.08 24.14
C ASP A 186 -7.41 5.70 23.52
N ASP A 187 -7.45 5.43 22.20
CA ASP A 187 -8.66 5.15 21.43
C ASP A 187 -9.07 3.66 21.43
N MET A 188 -8.41 2.80 22.23
CA MET A 188 -8.71 1.37 22.28
C MET A 188 -10.13 1.09 22.80
N ASN A 189 -10.97 0.47 21.99
CA ASN A 189 -12.32 0.04 22.40
C ASN A 189 -12.26 -1.31 23.16
N VAL A 190 -11.77 -1.26 24.40
CA VAL A 190 -11.69 -2.43 25.29
C VAL A 190 -12.59 -2.27 26.51
N PRO A 191 -13.41 -3.28 26.84
CA PRO A 191 -14.27 -3.25 28.01
C PRO A 191 -13.47 -3.37 29.31
N GLU A 192 -12.35 -4.09 29.29
CA GLU A 192 -11.50 -4.36 30.46
C GLU A 192 -10.02 -4.43 30.05
N GLU A 193 -9.15 -3.72 30.80
CA GLU A 193 -7.69 -3.74 30.63
C GLU A 193 -7.08 -5.14 30.79
N GLU A 194 -7.76 -6.06 31.48
CA GLU A 194 -7.34 -7.47 31.65
C GLU A 194 -7.22 -8.20 30.30
N THR A 195 -8.07 -7.85 29.33
CA THR A 195 -8.03 -8.45 27.99
C THR A 195 -6.76 -8.02 27.26
N VAL A 196 -6.36 -6.75 27.42
CA VAL A 196 -5.14 -6.19 26.83
C VAL A 196 -3.91 -6.88 27.40
N VAL A 197 -3.86 -7.05 28.72
CA VAL A 197 -2.77 -7.79 29.40
C VAL A 197 -2.71 -9.24 28.93
N THR A 198 -3.85 -9.91 28.81
CA THR A 198 -3.90 -11.32 28.36
C THR A 198 -3.37 -11.48 26.95
N ALA A 199 -3.75 -10.57 26.04
CA ALA A 199 -3.26 -10.59 24.67
C ALA A 199 -1.78 -10.21 24.57
N LEU A 200 -1.29 -9.25 25.36
CA LEU A 200 0.14 -8.94 25.47
C LEU A 200 0.94 -10.16 25.95
N LEU A 201 0.45 -10.87 26.98
CA LEU A 201 1.07 -12.10 27.46
C LEU A 201 1.06 -13.20 26.37
N SER A 202 0.00 -13.31 25.58
CA SER A 202 -0.05 -14.23 24.42
C SER A 202 1.02 -13.88 23.39
N TRP A 203 1.19 -12.59 23.08
CA TRP A 203 2.21 -12.08 22.16
C TRP A 203 3.64 -12.34 22.65
N VAL A 204 3.92 -12.13 23.95
CA VAL A 204 5.22 -12.46 24.55
C VAL A 204 5.46 -13.97 24.58
N ARG A 205 4.45 -14.78 24.88
CA ARG A 205 4.58 -16.25 24.89
C ARG A 205 4.89 -16.83 23.51
N HIS A 206 4.45 -16.18 22.43
CA HIS A 206 4.73 -16.63 21.07
C HIS A 206 6.24 -16.60 20.73
N ASP A 207 6.97 -15.62 21.26
CA ASP A 207 8.42 -15.51 21.11
C ASP A 207 9.07 -15.03 22.42
N ALA A 208 8.99 -15.91 23.41
CA ALA A 208 9.46 -15.67 24.77
C ALA A 208 10.93 -15.21 24.85
N PRO A 209 11.92 -15.83 24.16
CA PRO A 209 13.32 -15.47 24.34
C PRO A 209 13.63 -14.03 23.86
N SER A 210 12.98 -13.56 22.81
CA SER A 210 13.21 -12.21 22.27
C SER A 210 12.40 -11.14 23.01
N ARG A 211 11.13 -11.45 23.33
CA ARG A 211 10.13 -10.46 23.76
C ARG A 211 10.01 -10.29 25.27
N GLN A 212 10.54 -11.23 26.07
CA GLN A 212 10.52 -11.11 27.54
C GLN A 212 11.20 -9.83 28.03
N SER A 213 12.29 -9.41 27.38
CA SER A 213 13.02 -8.19 27.72
C SER A 213 12.20 -6.90 27.52
N GLN A 214 11.19 -6.94 26.65
CA GLN A 214 10.36 -5.79 26.26
C GLN A 214 9.06 -5.72 27.07
N LEU A 215 8.68 -6.80 27.74
CA LEU A 215 7.45 -6.88 28.53
C LEU A 215 7.31 -5.76 29.58
N PRO A 216 8.36 -5.39 30.36
CA PRO A 216 8.23 -4.32 31.37
C PRO A 216 7.93 -2.96 30.75
N ALA A 217 8.50 -2.65 29.59
CA ALA A 217 8.26 -1.40 28.89
C ALA A 217 6.83 -1.34 28.33
N LEU A 218 6.34 -2.44 27.75
CA LEU A 218 4.98 -2.53 27.23
C LEU A 218 3.91 -2.50 28.33
N LEU A 219 4.18 -3.11 29.49
CA LEU A 219 3.28 -3.06 30.66
C LEU A 219 3.12 -1.65 31.24
N ALA A 220 4.13 -0.78 31.09
CA ALA A 220 4.06 0.60 31.57
C ALA A 220 3.03 1.45 30.80
N HIS A 221 2.71 1.07 29.57
CA HIS A 221 1.69 1.74 28.74
C HIS A 221 0.26 1.28 29.07
N ILE A 222 0.11 0.15 29.77
CA ILE A 222 -1.20 -0.34 30.22
C ILE A 222 -1.58 0.36 31.52
N ARG A 223 -2.84 0.79 31.64
CA ARG A 223 -3.38 1.44 32.84
C ARG A 223 -3.62 0.42 33.97
N LEU A 224 -2.52 -0.15 34.49
CA LEU A 224 -2.51 -1.15 35.56
C LEU A 224 -3.37 -0.79 36.80
N PRO A 225 -3.53 0.50 37.21
CA PRO A 225 -4.41 0.86 38.33
C PRO A 225 -5.91 0.59 38.10
N LEU A 226 -6.35 0.36 36.85
CA LEU A 226 -7.74 0.04 36.50
C LEU A 226 -8.04 -1.47 36.50
N LEU A 227 -7.02 -2.32 36.76
CA LEU A 227 -7.22 -3.75 36.92
C LEU A 227 -8.00 -4.02 38.22
N LYS A 228 -9.06 -4.83 38.13
CA LYS A 228 -9.82 -5.24 39.32
C LYS A 228 -8.85 -5.96 40.29
N PRO A 229 -8.96 -5.73 41.62
CA PRO A 229 -7.98 -6.21 42.62
C PRO A 229 -7.74 -7.73 42.70
N GLN A 230 -8.47 -8.54 41.91
CA GLN A 230 -8.45 -10.00 41.98
C GLN A 230 -7.27 -10.65 41.24
N VAL A 231 -6.54 -9.90 40.40
CA VAL A 231 -5.39 -10.41 39.61
C VAL A 231 -4.04 -10.14 40.30
N SER A 232 -4.04 -9.77 41.58
CA SER A 232 -2.79 -9.57 42.33
C SER A 232 -2.02 -10.85 42.66
N GLN A 233 -2.59 -12.06 42.48
CA GLN A 233 -1.90 -13.34 42.68
C GLN A 233 -2.58 -14.42 41.79
N PRO A 234 -1.94 -15.10 40.81
CA PRO A 234 -0.52 -15.52 40.74
C PRO A 234 0.19 -15.37 39.35
N CYS A 235 -0.38 -14.66 38.36
CA CYS A 235 0.16 -14.70 36.98
C CYS A 235 1.40 -13.81 36.71
N ILE A 236 1.78 -12.93 37.64
CA ILE A 236 2.96 -12.05 37.50
C ILE A 236 4.26 -12.77 37.95
N HIS A 237 4.17 -14.03 38.39
CA HIS A 237 5.33 -14.88 38.63
C HIS A 237 5.76 -15.61 37.34
N LEU A 238 6.12 -14.85 36.30
CA LEU A 238 7.00 -15.35 35.25
C LEU A 238 8.36 -14.71 35.50
N SER A 239 9.23 -15.56 36.06
CA SER A 239 10.53 -15.25 36.61
C SER A 239 11.35 -14.27 35.76
N ILE A 240 11.71 -13.16 36.39
CA ILE A 240 13.03 -12.52 36.23
C ILE A 240 14.10 -13.54 36.65
#